data_AF-A0A1Y3T6W2-F1
#
_entry.id   AF-A0A1Y3T6W2-F1
#
_cell.length_a   1.000
_cell.length_b   1.000
_cell.length_c   1.000
_cell.angle_alpha   90.00
_cell.angle_beta   90.00
_cell.angle_gamma   90.00
#
_symmetry.space_group_name_H-M   'P 1'
#
loop_
_entity.id
_entity.type
_entity.pdbx_description
1 polymer ?
#
loop_
_entity_poly.entity_id
_entity_poly.type
_entity_poly.pdbx_seq_one_letter_code
_entity_poly.pdbx_strand_id
1 'polypeptide(L)'
;MSVIKAEDTAEVITTPAKEVITEPKAPENTITATAPKAEVQEPPKPQIPPRPVMPPEAATFSRLQKIKVTLDKHNNLIFEAERERTKLEIELADLKGLARLTKKKELENRIATKTEEIRTFKAGLSGIVRQHGFATVQDFYTAFYTAQRANDAYEKECAKREEVYGEKATPKAESMHEKLQRYQEKADRQNANQPHRSRDKGAR
;
A
#
# COMPACT_ATOMS: atom_id res chain seq x y z
N MET A 1 30.23 3.35 52.38
CA MET A 1 31.59 2.81 52.63
C MET A 1 31.82 1.73 51.58
N SER A 2 32.84 1.78 50.72
CA SER A 2 33.90 2.78 50.45
C SER A 2 34.26 2.65 48.95
N VAL A 3 34.58 3.67 48.14
CA VAL A 3 35.55 4.79 48.25
C VAL A 3 37.02 4.36 48.15
N ILE A 4 37.50 4.34 46.89
CA ILE A 4 38.86 4.58 46.35
C ILE A 4 38.63 4.80 44.82
N LYS A 5 39.06 5.84 44.09
CA LYS A 5 40.28 6.71 44.08
C LYS A 5 41.54 5.88 43.71
N ALA A 6 42.43 6.29 42.80
CA ALA A 6 42.79 7.60 42.23
C ALA A 6 43.11 7.47 40.69
N GLU A 7 43.15 8.50 39.81
CA GLU A 7 44.09 9.66 39.73
C GLU A 7 45.53 9.17 39.39
N ASP A 8 46.33 9.70 38.45
CA ASP A 8 46.26 10.78 37.44
C ASP A 8 47.38 10.49 36.36
N THR A 9 47.84 11.23 35.33
CA THR A 9 47.78 12.62 34.77
C THR A 9 47.89 12.45 33.19
N ALA A 10 48.29 13.32 32.23
CA ALA A 10 48.89 14.67 32.16
C ALA A 10 48.67 15.42 30.81
N GLU A 11 48.78 16.75 30.92
CA GLU A 11 49.31 17.83 30.03
C GLU A 11 49.93 17.49 28.65
N VAL A 12 49.59 18.15 27.51
CA VAL A 12 49.68 19.58 27.07
C VAL A 12 51.00 19.95 26.37
N ILE A 13 50.90 20.54 25.17
CA ILE A 13 51.80 21.50 24.47
C ILE A 13 51.09 21.87 23.14
N THR A 14 50.41 23.02 23.01
CA THR A 14 50.90 24.39 22.67
C THR A 14 50.85 24.71 21.16
N THR A 15 50.37 25.91 20.82
CA THR A 15 50.14 26.47 19.46
C THR A 15 51.20 27.55 19.14
N PRO A 16 50.99 28.59 18.30
CA PRO A 16 50.49 28.65 16.90
C PRO A 16 51.53 29.25 15.91
N ALA A 17 51.20 29.23 14.61
CA ALA A 17 51.85 30.02 13.54
C ALA A 17 50.92 31.14 13.00
N LYS A 18 51.46 32.13 12.25
CA LYS A 18 50.80 33.42 11.98
C LYS A 18 51.32 34.14 10.72
N GLU A 19 50.40 34.78 9.97
CA GLU A 19 50.64 35.77 8.87
C GLU A 19 51.36 35.22 7.59
N VAL A 20 51.38 35.87 6.41
CA VAL A 20 51.37 37.31 6.03
C VAL A 20 50.45 37.59 4.81
N ILE A 21 50.03 38.85 4.65
CA ILE A 21 49.21 39.41 3.55
C ILE A 21 50.10 40.15 2.52
N THR A 22 49.86 40.00 1.20
CA THR A 22 50.24 41.00 0.19
C THR A 22 49.34 40.98 -1.06
N GLU A 23 48.68 42.10 -1.30
CA GLU A 23 48.24 42.64 -2.61
C GLU A 23 49.12 43.90 -2.90
N PRO A 24 48.96 44.70 -3.98
CA PRO A 24 48.22 44.52 -5.24
C PRO A 24 49.06 44.82 -6.51
N LYS A 25 48.51 44.59 -7.71
CA LYS A 25 48.65 45.52 -8.87
C LYS A 25 47.68 45.21 -10.02
N ALA A 26 46.89 46.20 -10.43
CA ALA A 26 46.11 46.18 -11.68
C ALA A 26 46.94 46.67 -12.89
N PRO A 27 46.46 46.41 -14.12
CA PRO A 27 45.99 47.55 -14.91
C PRO A 27 44.58 47.37 -15.50
N GLU A 28 43.99 48.48 -15.91
CA GLU A 28 42.67 48.59 -16.52
C GLU A 28 42.66 48.04 -17.96
N ASN A 29 41.48 47.62 -18.47
CA ASN A 29 40.83 48.32 -19.60
C ASN A 29 39.47 47.72 -20.04
N THR A 30 38.71 48.57 -20.74
CA THR A 30 37.56 48.26 -21.63
C THR A 30 36.29 47.69 -20.99
N ILE A 31 35.33 48.58 -20.72
CA ILE A 31 33.91 48.24 -20.53
C ILE A 31 33.32 47.88 -21.90
N THR A 32 32.68 46.72 -22.03
CA THR A 32 31.84 46.38 -23.20
C THR A 32 30.43 46.00 -22.73
N ALA A 33 29.48 46.91 -22.93
CA ALA A 33 28.09 46.70 -22.56
C ALA A 33 27.45 45.62 -23.44
N THR A 34 27.24 44.43 -22.86
CA THR A 34 26.45 43.36 -23.47
C THR A 34 25.11 43.26 -22.74
N ALA A 35 24.01 43.26 -23.49
CA ALA A 35 22.66 43.28 -22.91
C ALA A 35 22.40 42.04 -22.01
N PRO A 36 21.59 42.17 -20.95
CA PRO A 36 21.27 41.05 -20.07
C PRO A 36 20.47 39.99 -20.84
N LYS A 37 21.15 38.93 -21.27
CA LYS A 37 20.53 37.72 -21.78
C LYS A 37 19.73 37.11 -20.63
N ALA A 38 18.40 37.27 -20.67
CA ALA A 38 17.52 36.71 -19.65
C ALA A 38 17.76 35.21 -19.53
N GLU A 39 18.28 34.79 -18.38
CA GLU A 39 18.51 33.39 -18.08
C GLU A 39 17.14 32.75 -17.80
N VAL A 40 16.58 32.15 -18.85
CA VAL A 40 15.40 31.28 -18.73
C VAL A 40 15.83 30.07 -17.92
N GLN A 41 15.66 30.15 -16.60
CA GLN A 41 15.81 29.01 -15.71
C GLN A 41 14.94 27.88 -16.26
N GLU A 42 15.57 26.75 -16.59
CA GLU A 42 14.83 25.56 -17.00
C GLU A 42 13.89 25.21 -15.83
N PRO A 43 12.55 25.19 -16.03
CA PRO A 43 11.64 24.89 -14.94
C PRO A 43 12.00 23.50 -14.39
N PRO A 44 12.12 23.33 -13.07
CA PRO A 44 12.68 22.11 -12.49
C PRO A 44 11.90 20.91 -13.01
N LYS A 45 12.57 20.06 -13.80
CA LYS A 45 11.98 18.88 -14.43
C LYS A 45 11.16 18.13 -13.38
N PRO A 46 9.86 17.85 -13.59
CA PRO A 46 9.04 17.17 -12.59
C PRO A 46 9.69 15.84 -12.19
N GLN A 47 10.31 15.82 -11.01
CA GLN A 47 10.92 14.62 -10.47
C GLN A 47 9.78 13.71 -10.04
N ILE A 48 9.36 12.84 -10.98
CA ILE A 48 8.46 11.75 -10.69
C ILE A 48 9.08 10.98 -9.51
N PRO A 49 8.38 10.80 -8.39
CA PRO A 49 8.96 10.20 -7.20
C PRO A 49 9.49 8.77 -7.51
N PRO A 50 10.43 8.24 -6.70
CA PRO A 50 10.84 6.85 -6.78
C PRO A 50 9.63 5.90 -6.74
N ARG A 51 9.72 4.71 -7.35
CA ARG A 51 8.64 3.72 -7.22
C ARG A 51 8.53 3.29 -5.75
N PRO A 52 7.32 3.08 -5.21
CA PRO A 52 7.15 2.47 -3.90
C PRO A 52 7.95 1.17 -3.84
N VAL A 53 8.72 0.98 -2.77
CA VAL A 53 9.46 -0.26 -2.51
C VAL A 53 8.53 -1.21 -1.76
N MET A 54 8.42 -2.45 -2.20
CA MET A 54 7.56 -3.45 -1.56
C MET A 54 8.10 -3.78 -0.15
N PRO A 55 7.30 -3.61 0.92
CA PRO A 55 7.71 -4.01 2.27
C PRO A 55 8.01 -5.52 2.35
N PRO A 56 8.98 -5.97 3.17
CA PRO A 56 9.27 -7.39 3.37
C PRO A 56 8.02 -8.21 3.76
N GLU A 57 7.14 -7.63 4.57
CA GLU A 57 5.89 -8.24 5.02
C GLU A 57 4.93 -8.44 3.84
N ALA A 58 4.76 -7.42 2.99
CA ALA A 58 3.94 -7.48 1.79
C ALA A 58 4.42 -8.56 0.82
N ALA A 59 5.75 -8.68 0.64
CA ALA A 59 6.35 -9.73 -0.19
C ALA A 59 6.02 -11.16 0.29
N THR A 60 5.67 -11.35 1.57
CA THR A 60 5.20 -12.67 2.06
C THR A 60 3.72 -12.97 1.78
N PHE A 61 2.90 -11.95 1.50
CA PHE A 61 1.43 -12.07 1.46
C PHE A 61 0.94 -13.18 0.53
N SER A 62 1.46 -13.25 -0.70
CA SER A 62 1.12 -14.26 -1.71
C SER A 62 1.50 -15.70 -1.31
N ARG A 63 2.44 -15.89 -0.37
CA ARG A 63 2.70 -17.19 0.28
C ARG A 63 1.66 -17.47 1.35
N LEU A 64 1.39 -16.52 2.24
CA LEU A 64 0.46 -16.69 3.35
C LEU A 64 -0.99 -16.88 2.87
N GLN A 65 -1.39 -16.27 1.76
CA GLN A 65 -2.68 -16.47 1.11
C GLN A 65 -2.91 -17.93 0.69
N LYS A 66 -1.88 -18.62 0.18
CA LYS A 66 -1.97 -20.06 -0.17
C LYS A 66 -2.22 -20.93 1.07
N ILE A 67 -1.56 -20.59 2.18
CA ILE A 67 -1.77 -21.26 3.48
C ILE A 67 -3.21 -21.03 3.97
N LYS A 68 -3.72 -19.78 3.88
CA LYS A 68 -5.09 -19.45 4.26
C LYS A 68 -6.10 -20.28 3.45
N VAL A 69 -5.92 -20.39 2.13
CA VAL A 69 -6.81 -21.21 1.28
C VAL A 69 -6.81 -22.68 1.69
N THR A 70 -5.68 -23.24 2.13
CA THR A 70 -5.62 -24.61 2.66
C THR A 70 -6.34 -24.73 4.01
N LEU A 71 -6.17 -23.76 4.92
CA LEU A 71 -6.90 -23.71 6.20
C LEU A 71 -8.41 -23.54 6.00
N ASP A 72 -8.84 -22.67 5.10
CA ASP A 72 -10.25 -22.43 4.78
C ASP A 72 -10.91 -23.72 4.26
N LYS A 73 -10.24 -24.44 3.35
CA LYS A 73 -10.69 -25.77 2.87
C LYS A 73 -10.81 -26.79 4.00
N HIS A 74 -9.86 -26.80 4.94
CA HIS A 74 -9.86 -27.75 6.06
C HIS A 74 -10.91 -27.38 7.13
N ASN A 75 -11.17 -26.09 7.35
CA ASN A 75 -12.29 -25.60 8.16
C ASN A 75 -13.64 -26.03 7.59
N ASN A 76 -13.80 -26.05 6.25
CA ASN A 76 -15.04 -26.53 5.64
C ASN A 76 -15.30 -28.03 5.90
N LEU A 77 -14.25 -28.86 6.04
CA LEU A 77 -14.41 -30.26 6.46
C LEU A 77 -14.92 -30.38 7.90
N ILE A 78 -14.45 -29.51 8.80
CA ILE A 78 -14.96 -29.42 10.18
C ILE A 78 -16.43 -29.00 10.17
N PHE A 79 -16.78 -27.96 9.40
CA PHE A 79 -18.15 -27.43 9.33
C PHE A 79 -19.15 -28.47 8.82
N GLU A 80 -18.87 -29.17 7.72
CA GLU A 80 -19.78 -30.20 7.20
C GLU A 80 -19.87 -31.40 8.15
N ALA A 81 -18.77 -31.84 8.78
CA ALA A 81 -18.82 -32.92 9.77
C ALA A 81 -19.63 -32.52 11.03
N GLU A 82 -19.52 -31.27 11.50
CA GLU A 82 -20.32 -30.74 12.62
C GLU A 82 -21.81 -30.63 12.25
N ARG A 83 -22.11 -30.22 11.02
CA ARG A 83 -23.47 -30.16 10.46
C ARG A 83 -24.10 -31.55 10.33
N GLU A 84 -23.33 -32.54 9.85
CA GLU A 84 -23.78 -33.94 9.78
C GLU A 84 -24.00 -34.54 11.18
N ARG A 85 -23.08 -34.29 12.13
CA ARG A 85 -23.24 -34.72 13.53
C ARG A 85 -24.52 -34.14 14.13
N THR A 86 -24.76 -32.84 13.94
CA THR A 86 -25.97 -32.13 14.42
C THR A 86 -27.25 -32.72 13.81
N LYS A 87 -27.24 -33.08 12.52
CA LYS A 87 -28.37 -33.76 11.87
C LYS A 87 -28.67 -35.13 12.49
N LEU A 88 -27.63 -35.92 12.79
CA LEU A 88 -27.77 -37.23 13.44
C LEU A 88 -28.25 -37.10 14.90
N GLU A 89 -27.79 -36.08 15.63
CA GLU A 89 -28.24 -35.74 16.98
C GLU A 89 -29.75 -35.42 17.01
N ILE A 90 -30.26 -34.68 16.02
CA ILE A 90 -31.69 -34.40 15.84
C ILE A 90 -32.46 -35.69 15.49
N GLU A 91 -32.00 -36.48 14.52
CA GLU A 91 -32.66 -37.74 14.14
C GLU A 91 -32.75 -38.71 15.34
N LEU A 92 -31.71 -38.78 16.18
CA LEU A 92 -31.67 -39.58 17.40
C LEU A 92 -32.64 -39.07 18.48
N ALA A 93 -32.79 -37.76 18.62
CA ALA A 93 -33.76 -37.16 19.55
C ALA A 93 -35.21 -37.44 19.13
N ASP A 94 -35.48 -37.48 17.82
CA ASP A 94 -36.82 -37.74 17.28
C ASP A 94 -37.23 -39.23 17.26
N LEU A 95 -36.29 -40.17 17.45
CA LEU A 95 -36.59 -41.61 17.46
C LEU A 95 -37.60 -41.99 18.56
N LYS A 96 -38.77 -42.48 18.12
CA LYS A 96 -39.89 -42.92 18.96
C LYS A 96 -40.26 -44.39 18.66
N GLY A 97 -40.94 -45.05 19.60
CA GLY A 97 -41.43 -46.42 19.46
C GLY A 97 -40.35 -47.45 19.10
N LEU A 98 -40.72 -48.46 18.29
CA LEU A 98 -39.84 -49.55 17.87
C LEU A 98 -38.58 -49.08 17.14
N ALA A 99 -38.65 -47.97 16.39
CA ALA A 99 -37.49 -47.40 15.71
C ALA A 99 -36.38 -46.95 16.69
N ARG A 100 -36.76 -46.52 17.90
CA ARG A 100 -35.80 -46.19 18.98
C ARG A 100 -35.08 -47.42 19.53
N LEU A 101 -35.67 -48.61 19.45
CA LEU A 101 -35.02 -49.84 19.89
C LEU A 101 -34.02 -50.36 18.84
N THR A 102 -34.33 -50.23 17.54
CA THR A 102 -33.52 -50.78 16.46
C THR A 102 -32.44 -49.80 15.95
N LYS A 103 -32.76 -48.52 15.75
CA LYS A 103 -31.84 -47.54 15.13
C LYS A 103 -30.95 -46.77 16.10
N LYS A 104 -31.31 -46.67 17.39
CA LYS A 104 -30.61 -45.82 18.37
C LYS A 104 -29.09 -46.04 18.37
N LYS A 105 -28.65 -47.30 18.52
CA LYS A 105 -27.22 -47.67 18.58
C LYS A 105 -26.48 -47.35 17.28
N GLU A 106 -27.17 -47.39 16.15
CA GLU A 106 -26.57 -47.03 14.86
C GLU A 106 -26.32 -45.52 14.76
N LEU A 107 -27.28 -44.69 15.17
CA LEU A 107 -27.11 -43.24 15.20
C LEU A 107 -26.05 -42.82 16.24
N GLU A 108 -26.05 -43.42 17.44
CA GLU A 108 -25.02 -43.19 18.47
C GLU A 108 -23.61 -43.51 17.94
N ASN A 109 -23.44 -44.64 17.24
CA ASN A 109 -22.17 -44.98 16.60
C ASN A 109 -21.77 -43.96 15.51
N ARG A 110 -22.71 -43.53 14.65
CA ARG A 110 -22.45 -42.53 13.59
C ARG A 110 -22.05 -41.17 14.19
N ILE A 111 -22.69 -40.74 15.27
CA ILE A 111 -22.35 -39.52 16.02
C ILE A 111 -20.95 -39.63 16.64
N ALA A 112 -20.60 -40.78 17.22
CA ALA A 112 -19.25 -41.02 17.75
C ALA A 112 -18.18 -40.94 16.66
N THR A 113 -18.38 -41.57 15.50
CA THR A 113 -17.48 -41.47 14.34
C THR A 113 -17.31 -40.02 13.89
N LYS A 114 -18.40 -39.27 13.70
CA LYS A 114 -18.33 -37.85 13.33
C LYS A 114 -17.61 -37.00 14.38
N THR A 115 -17.77 -37.31 15.66
CA THR A 115 -17.05 -36.63 16.75
C THR A 115 -15.53 -36.82 16.65
N GLU A 116 -15.06 -38.02 16.30
CA GLU A 116 -13.64 -38.31 16.11
C GLU A 116 -13.08 -37.74 14.80
N GLU A 117 -13.87 -37.72 13.71
CA GLU A 117 -13.54 -36.97 12.49
C GLU A 117 -13.32 -35.48 12.81
N ILE A 118 -14.24 -34.85 13.53
CA ILE A 118 -14.14 -33.44 13.95
C ILE A 118 -12.89 -33.21 14.83
N ARG A 119 -12.59 -34.13 15.76
CA ARG A 119 -11.37 -34.05 16.59
C ARG A 119 -10.10 -34.12 15.73
N THR A 120 -10.07 -35.06 14.78
CA THR A 120 -8.96 -35.26 13.83
C THR A 120 -8.77 -34.04 12.92
N PHE A 121 -9.85 -33.49 12.36
CA PHE A 121 -9.78 -32.30 11.53
C PHE A 121 -9.33 -31.06 12.32
N LYS A 122 -9.82 -30.86 13.54
CA LYS A 122 -9.37 -29.75 14.41
C LYS A 122 -7.89 -29.85 14.78
N ALA A 123 -7.36 -31.05 15.00
CA ALA A 123 -5.92 -31.27 15.15
C ALA A 123 -5.14 -30.95 13.86
N GLY A 124 -5.68 -31.32 12.70
CA GLY A 124 -5.09 -31.08 11.37
C GLY A 124 -4.80 -29.60 11.06
N LEU A 125 -5.63 -28.66 11.53
CA LEU A 125 -5.38 -27.22 11.40
C LEU A 125 -4.01 -26.80 11.98
N SER A 126 -3.64 -27.36 13.13
CA SER A 126 -2.34 -27.09 13.76
C SER A 126 -1.18 -27.73 12.98
N GLY A 127 -1.42 -28.85 12.29
CA GLY A 127 -0.44 -29.45 11.38
C GLY A 127 -0.14 -28.56 10.18
N ILE A 128 -1.18 -28.03 9.53
CA ILE A 128 -1.06 -27.16 8.33
C ILE A 128 -0.18 -25.93 8.62
N VAL A 129 -0.41 -25.23 9.73
CA VAL A 129 0.38 -24.02 10.06
C VAL A 129 1.82 -24.35 10.47
N ARG A 130 2.04 -25.49 11.16
CA ARG A 130 3.37 -25.95 11.57
C ARG A 130 4.24 -26.37 10.39
N GLN A 131 3.67 -26.99 9.37
CA GLN A 131 4.35 -27.28 8.10
C GLN A 131 4.89 -26.01 7.39
N HIS A 132 4.40 -24.83 7.76
CA HIS A 132 4.82 -23.56 7.19
C HIS A 132 5.61 -22.65 8.15
N GLY A 133 5.93 -23.15 9.36
CA GLY A 133 6.80 -22.47 10.34
C GLY A 133 6.09 -21.75 11.48
N PHE A 134 4.76 -21.87 11.61
CA PHE A 134 4.00 -21.22 12.69
C PHE A 134 3.70 -22.20 13.83
N ALA A 135 3.91 -21.78 15.08
CA ALA A 135 3.69 -22.66 16.24
C ALA A 135 2.19 -22.93 16.50
N THR A 136 1.35 -21.93 16.25
CA THR A 136 -0.11 -21.95 16.38
C THR A 136 -0.82 -21.34 15.16
N VAL A 137 -2.13 -21.56 15.07
CA VAL A 137 -2.99 -20.92 14.04
C VAL A 137 -3.11 -19.41 14.27
N GLN A 138 -2.98 -18.94 15.52
CA GLN A 138 -3.01 -17.52 15.85
C GLN A 138 -1.76 -16.79 15.33
N ASP A 139 -0.58 -17.39 15.43
CA ASP A 139 0.67 -16.81 14.88
C ASP A 139 0.55 -16.64 13.36
N PHE A 140 0.00 -17.64 12.68
CA PHE A 140 -0.29 -17.57 11.25
C PHE A 140 -1.21 -16.41 10.90
N TYR A 141 -2.35 -16.24 11.59
CA TYR A 141 -3.26 -15.11 11.30
C TYR A 141 -2.64 -13.75 11.66
N THR A 142 -1.86 -13.66 12.74
CA THR A 142 -1.12 -12.44 13.09
C THR A 142 -0.14 -12.02 11.99
N ALA A 143 0.60 -12.99 11.43
CA ALA A 143 1.48 -12.74 10.28
C ALA A 143 0.67 -12.42 9.01
N PHE A 144 -0.38 -13.18 8.71
CA PHE A 144 -1.24 -13.00 7.53
C PHE A 144 -1.83 -11.59 7.48
N TYR A 145 -2.47 -11.11 8.56
CA TYR A 145 -3.06 -9.78 8.59
C TYR A 145 -2.02 -8.65 8.60
N THR A 146 -0.79 -8.92 9.06
CA THR A 146 0.31 -7.95 8.98
C THR A 146 0.82 -7.83 7.54
N ALA A 147 1.07 -8.96 6.87
CA ALA A 147 1.41 -9.02 5.45
C ALA A 147 0.30 -8.41 4.57
N GLN A 148 -0.98 -8.68 4.88
CA GLN A 148 -2.12 -8.09 4.19
C GLN A 148 -2.11 -6.56 4.32
N ARG A 149 -2.06 -6.01 5.54
CA ARG A 149 -2.04 -4.55 5.74
C ARG A 149 -0.85 -3.87 5.04
N ALA A 150 0.32 -4.53 5.02
CA ALA A 150 1.49 -4.03 4.31
C ALA A 150 1.28 -4.05 2.79
N ASN A 151 0.67 -5.10 2.24
CA ASN A 151 0.31 -5.20 0.83
C ASN A 151 -0.75 -4.16 0.44
N ASP A 152 -1.85 -4.08 1.19
CA ASP A 152 -2.93 -3.10 1.00
C ASP A 152 -2.41 -1.65 1.04
N ALA A 153 -1.39 -1.36 1.85
CA ALA A 153 -0.75 -0.04 1.93
C ALA A 153 0.18 0.22 0.72
N TYR A 154 0.98 -0.77 0.33
CA TYR A 154 1.85 -0.72 -0.84
C TYR A 154 1.05 -0.53 -2.14
N GLU A 155 -0.05 -1.29 -2.32
CA GLU A 155 -0.94 -1.17 -3.48
C GLU A 155 -1.60 0.22 -3.55
N LYS A 156 -2.03 0.78 -2.42
CA LYS A 156 -2.57 2.15 -2.36
C LYS A 156 -1.53 3.20 -2.75
N GLU A 157 -0.28 3.05 -2.32
CA GLU A 157 0.78 4.00 -2.68
C GLU A 157 1.17 3.88 -4.17
N CYS A 158 1.18 2.66 -4.71
CA CYS A 158 1.31 2.44 -6.15
C CYS A 158 0.15 3.09 -6.93
N ALA A 159 -1.09 2.93 -6.47
CA ALA A 159 -2.27 3.49 -7.11
C ALA A 159 -2.28 5.03 -7.14
N LYS A 160 -2.02 5.69 -6.00
CA LYS A 160 -1.87 7.17 -5.96
C LYS A 160 -0.79 7.66 -6.94
N ARG A 161 0.35 6.96 -6.98
CA ARG A 161 1.47 7.33 -7.84
C ARG A 161 1.14 7.15 -9.33
N GLU A 162 0.34 6.15 -9.68
CA GLU A 162 -0.18 5.97 -11.05
C GLU A 162 -1.27 7.00 -11.39
N GLU A 163 -2.10 7.41 -10.42
CA GLU A 163 -3.11 8.48 -10.59
C GLU A 163 -2.48 9.86 -10.83
N VAL A 164 -1.38 10.19 -10.15
CA VAL A 164 -0.72 11.51 -10.22
C VAL A 164 0.41 11.57 -11.25
N TYR A 165 1.08 10.45 -11.56
CA TYR A 165 2.26 10.42 -12.45
C TYR A 165 2.26 9.26 -13.46
N GLY A 166 1.18 8.49 -13.58
CA GLY A 166 1.05 7.46 -14.62
C GLY A 166 0.84 8.05 -16.01
N GLU A 167 0.86 7.19 -17.04
CA GLU A 167 0.72 7.60 -18.45
C GLU A 167 -0.65 8.26 -18.75
N LYS A 168 -1.64 8.05 -17.86
CA LYS A 168 -2.98 8.65 -17.93
C LYS A 168 -3.10 9.96 -17.13
N ALA A 169 -2.13 10.27 -16.27
CA ALA A 169 -2.14 11.44 -15.39
C ALA A 169 -1.71 12.72 -16.12
N THR A 170 -0.88 12.60 -17.16
CA THR A 170 -0.67 13.69 -18.11
C THR A 170 -1.99 14.01 -18.81
N PRO A 171 -2.55 15.23 -18.68
CA PRO A 171 -3.70 15.62 -19.51
C PRO A 171 -3.29 15.50 -20.97
N LYS A 172 -4.18 14.97 -21.83
CA LYS A 172 -3.91 14.85 -23.28
C LYS A 172 -3.34 16.16 -23.79
N ALA A 173 -2.12 16.11 -24.32
CA ALA A 173 -1.44 17.28 -24.83
C ALA A 173 -2.22 17.84 -26.01
N GLU A 174 -3.00 18.90 -25.76
CA GLU A 174 -3.91 19.48 -26.75
C GLU A 174 -3.16 19.77 -28.04
N SER A 175 -3.63 19.14 -29.12
CA SER A 175 -3.12 19.36 -30.45
C SER A 175 -3.27 20.83 -30.84
N MET A 176 -2.46 21.29 -31.79
CA MET A 176 -2.57 22.65 -32.31
C MET A 176 -3.97 22.92 -32.90
N HIS A 177 -4.65 21.88 -33.40
CA HIS A 177 -6.02 21.96 -33.89
C HIS A 177 -7.04 22.17 -32.76
N GLU A 178 -7.00 21.38 -31.68
CA GLU A 178 -7.88 21.56 -30.51
C GLU A 178 -7.69 22.94 -29.87
N LYS A 179 -6.45 23.44 -29.79
CA LYS A 179 -6.15 24.80 -29.32
C LYS A 179 -6.79 25.86 -30.21
N LEU A 180 -6.59 25.78 -31.53
CA LEU A 180 -7.21 26.68 -32.51
C LEU A 180 -8.74 26.68 -32.38
N GLN A 181 -9.34 25.49 -32.27
CA GLN A 181 -10.78 25.32 -32.10
C GLN A 181 -11.29 25.96 -30.79
N ARG A 182 -10.59 25.77 -29.66
CA ARG A 182 -10.92 26.48 -28.39
C ARG A 182 -10.85 28.00 -28.53
N TYR A 183 -9.91 28.54 -29.31
CA TYR A 183 -9.79 29.99 -29.51
C TYR A 183 -10.89 30.53 -30.41
N GLN A 184 -11.25 29.84 -31.49
CA GLN A 184 -12.42 30.18 -32.30
C GLN A 184 -13.69 30.14 -31.47
N GLU A 185 -13.97 29.04 -30.77
CA GLU A 185 -15.19 28.89 -29.97
C GLU A 185 -15.30 29.96 -28.86
N LYS A 186 -14.18 30.38 -28.25
CA LYS A 186 -14.16 31.50 -27.31
C LYS A 186 -14.47 32.85 -27.99
N ALA A 187 -13.90 33.12 -29.16
CA ALA A 187 -14.17 34.33 -29.93
C ALA A 187 -15.63 34.38 -30.41
N ASP A 188 -16.17 33.26 -30.89
CA ASP A 188 -17.54 33.13 -31.35
C ASP A 188 -18.54 33.30 -30.20
N ARG A 189 -18.26 32.68 -29.03
CA ARG A 189 -19.03 32.91 -27.79
C ARG A 189 -18.96 34.37 -27.35
N GLN A 190 -17.80 35.04 -27.45
CA GLN A 190 -17.68 36.46 -27.11
C GLN A 190 -18.45 37.36 -28.08
N ASN A 191 -18.41 37.07 -29.39
CA ASN A 191 -19.17 37.79 -30.42
C ASN A 191 -20.68 37.58 -30.27
N ALA A 192 -21.13 36.35 -30.01
CA ALA A 192 -22.54 36.03 -29.77
C ALA A 192 -23.10 36.67 -28.49
N ASN A 193 -22.24 36.99 -27.51
CA ASN A 193 -22.62 37.72 -26.29
C ASN A 193 -22.35 39.24 -26.40
N GLN A 194 -21.97 39.79 -27.55
CA GLN A 194 -21.95 41.25 -27.71
C GLN A 194 -23.39 41.79 -27.78
N PRO A 195 -23.76 42.79 -26.96
CA PRO A 195 -25.07 43.43 -27.08
C PRO A 195 -25.19 44.10 -28.44
N HIS A 196 -26.28 43.84 -29.15
CA HIS A 196 -26.51 44.32 -30.51
C HIS A 196 -26.55 45.86 -30.57
N ARG A 197 -25.42 46.47 -30.92
CA ARG A 197 -25.32 47.91 -31.17
C ARG A 197 -26.01 48.24 -32.50
N SER A 198 -27.30 48.53 -32.43
CA SER A 198 -28.02 49.16 -33.53
C SER A 198 -27.30 50.45 -33.94
N ARG A 199 -26.76 50.47 -35.16
CA ARG A 199 -26.29 51.71 -35.77
C ARG A 199 -27.51 52.49 -36.23
N ASP A 200 -28.01 53.35 -35.35
CA ASP A 200 -29.02 54.34 -35.72
C ASP A 200 -28.46 55.21 -36.85
N LYS A 201 -29.06 55.10 -38.04
CA LYS A 201 -28.67 55.85 -39.23
C LYS A 201 -29.41 57.17 -39.21
N GLY A 202 -28.93 58.10 -38.38
CA GLY A 202 -29.50 59.44 -38.24
C GLY A 202 -29.70 60.11 -39.59
N ALA A 203 -30.96 60.34 -39.95
CA ALA A 203 -31.35 61.02 -41.17
C ALA A 203 -31.04 62.53 -41.08
N ARG A 204 -30.63 63.10 -42.21
CA ARG A 204 -30.52 64.54 -42.49
C ARG A 204 -30.84 64.77 -43.96
#